data_AF-A0A7J0DD34-F1
#
_entry.id   AF-A0A7J0DD34-F1
#
_cell.length_a   1.000
_cell.length_b   1.000
_cell.length_c   1.000
_cell.angle_alpha   90.00
_cell.angle_beta   90.00
_cell.angle_gamma   90.00
#
_symmetry.space_group_name_H-M   'P 1'
#
loop_
_entity.id
_entity.type
_entity.pdbx_description
1 polymer ?
#
loop_
_entity_poly.entity_id
_entity_poly.type
_entity_poly.pdbx_seq_one_letter_code
_entity_poly.pdbx_strand_id
1 'polypeptide(L)'
;MAEAVDEGIITSKCSVKLGTVREGLGLVAQRNIARNEFVLEVPKKFWINSGPISISEIGGVCGGLKPWIAIALFLIREKKLGNDSNWRFYVDLLLPNTDSSIYWFWISLN
;
A
#
# COMPACT_ATOMS: atom_id res chain seq x y z
N MET A 1 -19.42 5.91 -7.51
CA MET A 1 -18.13 5.34 -7.90
C MET A 1 -17.14 6.49 -7.97
N ALA A 2 -16.25 6.63 -6.99
CA ALA A 2 -15.17 7.60 -7.11
C ALA A 2 -14.19 7.05 -8.16
N GLU A 3 -14.01 7.80 -9.23
CA GLU A 3 -13.08 7.49 -10.30
C GLU A 3 -11.66 7.57 -9.73
N ALA A 4 -10.92 6.46 -9.78
CA ALA A 4 -9.53 6.48 -9.35
C ALA A 4 -8.78 7.44 -10.28
N VAL A 5 -8.15 8.47 -9.71
CA VAL A 5 -7.35 9.43 -10.47
C VAL A 5 -6.23 8.65 -11.16
N ASP A 6 -6.14 8.76 -12.49
CA ASP A 6 -5.06 8.16 -13.25
C ASP A 6 -3.74 8.89 -12.93
N GLU A 7 -2.94 8.28 -12.06
CA GLU A 7 -1.65 8.80 -11.64
C GLU A 7 -0.52 8.52 -12.66
N GLY A 8 -0.87 7.95 -13.83
CA GLY A 8 0.07 7.67 -14.92
C GLY A 8 1.08 6.57 -14.62
N ILE A 9 0.90 5.82 -13.51
CA ILE A 9 1.77 4.72 -13.11
C ILE A 9 1.49 3.47 -13.96
N ILE A 10 0.20 3.16 -14.15
CA ILE A 10 -0.24 2.03 -14.95
C ILE A 10 -0.53 2.54 -16.35
N THR A 11 0.30 2.12 -17.31
CA THR A 11 0.15 2.49 -18.72
C THR A 11 -0.20 1.25 -19.54
N SER A 12 -0.65 1.45 -20.78
CA SER A 12 -0.86 0.36 -21.75
C SER A 12 0.40 -0.47 -22.04
N LYS A 13 1.59 0.00 -21.61
CA LYS A 13 2.87 -0.69 -21.76
C LYS A 13 3.22 -1.60 -20.58
N CYS A 14 2.44 -1.56 -19.48
CA CYS A 14 2.67 -2.42 -18.33
C CYS A 14 2.60 -3.89 -18.76
N SER A 15 3.62 -4.67 -18.37
CA SER A 15 3.70 -6.10 -18.69
C SER A 15 2.89 -6.96 -17.73
N VAL A 16 2.33 -6.35 -16.68
CA VAL A 16 1.58 -6.99 -15.61
C VAL A 16 0.26 -6.28 -15.33
N LYS A 17 -0.70 -7.05 -14.84
CA LYS A 17 -1.97 -6.54 -14.27
C LYS A 17 -2.19 -7.13 -12.88
N LEU A 18 -3.04 -6.49 -12.09
CA LEU A 18 -3.53 -7.07 -10.85
C LEU A 18 -4.40 -8.31 -11.15
N GLY A 19 -4.24 -9.37 -10.36
CA GLY A 19 -5.06 -10.57 -10.44
C GLY A 19 -5.10 -11.33 -9.12
N THR A 20 -6.07 -12.23 -8.98
CA THR A 20 -6.20 -13.12 -7.82
C THR A 20 -5.35 -14.37 -8.03
N VAL A 21 -4.53 -14.71 -7.04
CA VAL A 21 -3.66 -15.89 -6.98
C VAL A 21 -3.91 -16.65 -5.68
N ARG A 22 -3.20 -17.77 -5.45
CA ARG A 22 -3.41 -18.59 -4.24
C ARG A 22 -3.07 -17.83 -2.96
N GLU A 23 -2.11 -16.92 -3.04
CA GLU A 23 -1.59 -16.09 -1.96
C GLU A 23 -2.42 -14.81 -1.73
N GLY A 24 -3.52 -14.61 -2.46
CA GLY A 24 -4.37 -13.42 -2.39
C GLY A 24 -4.30 -12.57 -3.66
N LEU A 25 -3.93 -11.30 -3.54
CA LEU A 25 -3.73 -10.41 -4.69
C LEU A 25 -2.27 -10.45 -5.16
N GLY A 26 -2.08 -10.58 -6.47
CA GLY A 26 -0.75 -10.65 -7.08
C GLY A 26 -0.68 -9.95 -8.44
N LEU A 27 0.54 -9.86 -8.96
CA LEU A 27 0.81 -9.36 -10.31
C LEU A 27 0.85 -10.52 -11.29
N VAL A 28 -0.03 -10.48 -12.30
CA VAL A 28 -0.15 -11.49 -13.34
C VAL A 28 0.41 -10.93 -14.64
N ALA A 29 1.37 -11.65 -15.23
CA ALA A 29 1.97 -11.27 -16.51
C ALA A 29 0.92 -11.30 -17.63
N GLN A 30 0.88 -10.23 -18.44
CA GLN A 30 0.00 -10.13 -19.61
C GLN A 30 0.69 -10.62 -20.89
N ARG A 31 2.01 -10.77 -20.84
CA ARG A 31 2.87 -11.32 -21.88
C ARG A 31 4.08 -11.98 -21.25
N ASN A 32 4.92 -12.64 -22.05
CA ASN A 32 6.21 -13.12 -21.58
C ASN A 32 7.09 -11.93 -21.13
N ILE A 33 7.71 -12.08 -19.96
CA ILE A 33 8.60 -11.09 -19.34
C ILE A 33 9.99 -11.72 -19.28
N ALA A 34 11.00 -11.04 -19.83
CA ALA A 34 12.36 -11.53 -19.80
C ALA A 34 12.98 -11.38 -18.40
N ARG A 35 14.03 -12.17 -18.12
CA ARG A 35 14.82 -11.98 -16.89
C ARG A 35 15.40 -10.56 -16.87
N ASN A 36 15.28 -9.89 -15.73
CA ASN A 36 15.71 -8.49 -15.49
C ASN A 36 14.92 -7.42 -16.27
N GLU A 37 13.79 -7.77 -16.88
CA GLU A 37 12.90 -6.79 -17.47
C GLU A 37 12.20 -5.97 -16.37
N PHE A 38 12.07 -4.67 -16.59
CA PHE A 38 11.33 -3.79 -15.68
C PHE A 38 9.83 -4.13 -15.71
N VAL A 39 9.28 -4.37 -14.53
CA VAL A 39 7.86 -4.75 -14.38
C VAL A 39 6.98 -3.53 -14.09
N LEU A 40 7.41 -2.67 -13.17
CA LEU A 40 6.72 -1.46 -12.75
C LEU A 40 7.68 -0.47 -12.10
N GLU A 41 7.36 0.81 -12.19
CA GLU A 41 8.09 1.89 -11.51
C GLU A 41 7.09 2.70 -10.67
N VAL A 42 7.43 2.95 -9.40
CA VAL A 42 6.59 3.75 -8.49
C VAL A 42 7.32 5.04 -8.14
N PRO A 43 6.82 6.21 -8.58
CA PRO A 43 7.40 7.50 -8.24
C PRO A 43 7.54 7.72 -6.73
N LYS A 44 8.63 8.38 -6.30
CA LYS A 44 8.91 8.64 -4.87
C LYS A 44 7.80 9.40 -4.14
N LYS A 45 6.99 10.19 -4.86
CA LYS A 45 5.81 10.88 -4.28
C LYS A 45 4.77 9.91 -3.69
N PHE A 46 4.77 8.65 -4.14
CA PHE A 46 3.92 7.57 -3.62
C PHE A 46 4.66 6.62 -2.67
N TRP A 47 5.74 7.06 -2.04
CA TRP A 47 6.38 6.26 -1.00
C TRP A 47 5.81 6.59 0.37
N ILE A 48 5.48 5.56 1.15
CA ILE A 48 5.22 5.67 2.59
C ILE A 48 6.50 5.28 3.32
N ASN A 49 7.24 6.27 3.83
CA ASN A 49 8.45 6.06 4.62
C ASN A 49 8.60 7.15 5.69
N SER A 50 9.58 7.01 6.60
CA SER A 50 9.74 7.93 7.73
C SER A 50 10.07 9.38 7.35
N GLY A 51 10.61 9.62 6.15
CA GLY A 51 10.91 10.96 5.64
C GLY A 51 9.63 11.81 5.45
N PRO A 52 8.73 11.45 4.52
CA PRO A 52 7.47 12.15 4.27
C PRO A 52 6.58 12.29 5.50
N ILE A 53 6.62 11.35 6.44
CA ILE A 53 5.82 11.42 7.68
C ILE A 53 6.22 12.63 8.53
N SER A 54 7.51 13.00 8.52
CA SER A 54 8.02 14.17 9.24
C SER A 54 7.47 15.50 8.68
N ILE A 55 7.01 15.50 7.42
CA ILE A 55 6.44 16.65 6.70
C ILE A 55 4.90 16.60 6.71
N SER A 56 4.31 15.44 7.03
CA SER A 56 2.87 15.30 7.17
C SER A 56 2.34 16.02 8.42
N GLU A 57 1.02 16.17 8.51
CA GLU A 57 0.34 16.83 9.64
C GLU A 57 0.68 16.19 11.01
N ILE A 58 1.04 14.91 11.03
CA ILE A 58 1.44 14.20 12.26
C ILE A 58 2.95 14.26 12.53
N GLY A 59 3.75 14.94 11.70
CA GLY A 59 5.20 15.01 11.84
C GLY A 59 5.63 15.55 13.21
N GLY A 60 4.91 16.55 13.73
CA GLY A 60 5.18 17.14 15.05
C GLY A 60 4.96 16.16 16.20
N VAL A 61 3.93 15.30 16.13
CA VAL A 61 3.63 14.30 17.18
C VAL A 61 4.44 13.01 17.01
N CYS A 62 4.97 12.76 15.82
CA CYS A 62 5.83 11.61 15.55
C CYS A 62 7.30 11.86 15.88
N GLY A 63 7.65 13.08 16.31
CA GLY A 63 9.01 13.44 16.71
C GLY A 63 9.55 12.53 17.82
N GLY A 64 10.72 11.93 17.60
CA GLY A 64 11.37 11.03 18.56
C GLY A 64 10.82 9.60 18.60
N LEU A 65 9.78 9.27 17.83
CA LEU A 65 9.32 7.89 17.69
C LEU A 65 10.27 7.06 16.83
N LYS A 66 10.28 5.74 17.08
CA LYS A 66 10.96 4.82 16.17
C LYS A 66 10.30 4.89 14.78
N PRO A 67 11.06 4.79 13.67
CA PRO A 67 10.53 4.97 12.31
C PRO A 67 9.29 4.12 12.00
N TRP A 68 9.27 2.86 12.43
CA TRP A 68 8.14 1.94 12.19
C TRP A 68 6.88 2.31 12.99
N ILE A 69 7.03 2.94 14.17
CA ILE A 69 5.88 3.43 14.96
C ILE A 69 5.24 4.62 14.24
N ALA A 70 6.06 5.55 13.74
CA ALA A 70 5.57 6.70 12.98
C ALA A 70 4.83 6.25 11.71
N ILE A 71 5.35 5.23 11.00
CA ILE A 71 4.69 4.64 9.83
C ILE A 71 3.36 3.98 10.20
N ALA A 72 3.31 3.22 11.30
CA ALA A 72 2.06 2.60 11.75
C ALA A 72 0.98 3.66 12.08
N LEU A 73 1.35 4.72 12.80
CA LEU A 73 0.43 5.82 13.12
C LEU A 73 -0.05 6.56 11.85
N PHE A 74 0.84 6.78 10.88
CA PHE A 74 0.49 7.33 9.59
C PHE A 74 -0.58 6.49 8.88
N LEU A 75 -0.35 5.18 8.74
CA LEU A 75 -1.31 4.27 8.10
C LEU A 75 -2.67 4.24 8.81
N ILE A 76 -2.68 4.26 10.15
CA ILE A 76 -3.91 4.31 10.94
C ILE A 76 -4.67 5.62 10.69
N ARG A 77 -3.97 6.76 10.65
CA ARG A 77 -4.57 8.07 10.36
C ARG A 77 -5.17 8.10 8.95
N GLU A 78 -4.41 7.70 7.93
CA GLU A 78 -4.91 7.67 6.55
C GLU A 78 -6.15 6.77 6.41
N LYS A 79 -6.16 5.62 7.09
CA LYS A 79 -7.35 4.76 7.16
C LYS A 79 -8.55 5.44 7.81
N LYS A 80 -8.32 6.25 8.86
CA LYS A 80 -9.39 6.98 9.55
C LYS A 80 -9.94 8.16 8.75
N LEU A 81 -9.13 8.79 7.91
CA LEU A 81 -9.58 9.85 7.00
C LEU A 81 -10.51 9.34 5.90
N GLY A 82 -10.41 8.07 5.51
CA GLY A 82 -11.35 7.46 4.57
C GLY A 82 -11.33 8.14 3.19
N ASN A 83 -12.41 8.85 2.82
CA ASN A 83 -12.52 9.52 1.50
C ASN A 83 -11.53 10.67 1.34
N ASP A 84 -11.09 11.27 2.45
CA ASP A 84 -10.23 12.44 2.44
C ASP A 84 -8.73 12.07 2.38
N SER A 85 -8.41 10.78 2.41
CA SER A 85 -7.03 10.30 2.28
C SER A 85 -6.61 10.17 0.82
N ASN A 86 -5.47 10.77 0.49
CA ASN A 86 -4.79 10.54 -0.80
C ASN A 86 -4.38 9.07 -0.99
N TRP A 87 -4.28 8.30 0.10
CA TRP A 87 -3.88 6.90 0.10
C TRP A 87 -5.04 5.94 0.18
N ARG A 88 -6.28 6.42 0.14
CA ARG A 88 -7.49 5.61 0.27
C ARG A 88 -7.44 4.34 -0.58
N PHE A 89 -7.14 4.46 -1.87
CA PHE A 89 -7.10 3.30 -2.78
C PHE A 89 -6.06 2.25 -2.40
N TYR A 90 -4.94 2.68 -1.81
CA TYR A 90 -3.92 1.77 -1.30
C TYR A 90 -4.36 1.14 0.03
N VAL A 91 -4.84 1.96 0.97
CA VAL A 91 -5.22 1.53 2.32
C VAL A 91 -6.44 0.61 2.31
N ASP A 92 -7.42 0.87 1.45
CA ASP A 92 -8.62 0.03 1.27
C ASP A 92 -8.28 -1.33 0.64
N LEU A 93 -7.16 -1.43 -0.09
CA LEU A 93 -6.68 -2.68 -0.69
C LEU A 93 -5.93 -3.56 0.32
N LEU A 94 -5.45 -2.99 1.43
CA LEU A 94 -4.70 -3.74 2.43
C LEU A 94 -5.58 -4.80 3.09
N LEU A 95 -5.05 -6.02 3.15
CA LEU A 95 -5.71 -7.12 3.85
C LEU A 95 -5.87 -6.76 5.33
N PRO A 96 -7.06 -7.01 5.93
CA PRO A 96 -7.27 -6.72 7.34
C PRO A 96 -6.36 -7.56 8.25
N ASN A 97 -6.05 -8.80 7.82
CA ASN A 97 -5.25 -9.77 8.56
C ASN A 97 -4.30 -10.52 7.59
N THR A 98 -3.31 -11.19 8.16
CA THR A 98 -2.42 -12.14 7.46
C THR A 98 -2.26 -13.41 8.29
N ASP A 99 -1.63 -14.45 7.74
CA ASP A 99 -1.32 -15.69 8.48
C ASP A 99 -0.17 -15.56 9.49
N SER A 100 0.24 -14.32 9.80
CA SER A 100 1.21 -14.03 10.85
C SER A 100 0.69 -14.43 12.23
N SER A 101 1.58 -14.92 13.10
CA SER A 101 1.23 -15.44 14.43
C SER A 101 0.57 -14.42 15.35
N ILE A 102 0.77 -13.13 15.09
CA ILE A 102 0.09 -12.03 15.80
C ILE A 102 -1.45 -12.09 15.64
N TYR A 103 -1.97 -12.78 14.62
CA TYR A 103 -3.40 -12.91 14.32
C TYR A 103 -3.99 -14.28 14.66
N TRP A 104 -3.20 -15.27 15.11
CA TRP A 104 -3.66 -16.67 15.25
C TRP A 104 -4.80 -16.86 16.26
N PHE A 105 -4.79 -16.12 17.36
CA PHE A 105 -5.88 -16.17 18.35
C PHE A 105 -7.17 -15.51 17.85
N TRP A 106 -7.11 -14.73 16.78
CA TRP A 106 -8.26 -14.08 16.16
C TRP A 106 -8.95 -14.99 15.14
N ILE A 107 -8.20 -15.89 14.49
CA ILE A 107 -8.72 -16.84 13.48
C ILE A 107 -9.45 -18.04 14.13
N SER A 108 -9.14 -18.37 15.39
CA SER A 108 -9.66 -19.57 16.06
C SER A 108 -11.07 -19.40 16.70
N LEU A 109 -11.73 -18.26 16.50
CA LEU A 109 -13.01 -17.90 17.15
C LEU A 109 -14.15 -17.56 16.17
N ASN A 110 -13.97 -17.81 14.86
CA ASN A 110 -15.02 -17.76 13.83
C ASN A 110 -15.10 -19.11 13.10
#